data_AF-A0A833D6I6-F1
#
_entry.id   AF-A0A833D6I6-F1
#
_cell.length_a   1.000
_cell.length_b   1.000
_cell.length_c   1.000
_cell.angle_alpha   90.00
_cell.angle_beta   90.00
_cell.angle_gamma   90.00
#
_symmetry.space_group_name_H-M   'P 1'
#
loop_
_entity.id
_entity.type
_entity.pdbx_description
1 polymer ?
#
loop_
_entity_poly.entity_id
_entity_poly.type
_entity_poly.pdbx_seq_one_letter_code
_entity_poly.pdbx_strand_id
1 'polypeptide(L)'
;MIKNFEDIQKLSQQNMDFATKSFGEWNKGWQAIAAEWTDYTKRAFEEGTQTFEKLLAAKSAEQAFEIQSTFAKRSYDEYMAQVSKVTTMCSEIAREAYKPLERVLSPRSH
;
A
#
# COMPACT_ATOMS: atom_id res chain seq x y z
N MET A 1 39.53 7.34 -29.97
CA MET A 1 39.19 6.63 -28.72
C MET A 1 37.97 7.28 -28.04
N ILE A 2 36.84 7.42 -28.75
CA ILE A 2 35.65 8.17 -28.28
C ILE A 2 34.50 7.23 -27.85
N LYS A 3 34.54 5.94 -28.20
CA LYS A 3 33.52 4.94 -27.85
C LYS A 3 33.22 4.90 -26.34
N ASN A 4 34.23 5.06 -25.48
CA ASN A 4 34.03 4.99 -24.04
C ASN A 4 33.33 6.22 -23.44
N PHE A 5 33.47 7.41 -24.03
CA PHE A 5 32.88 8.63 -23.45
C PHE A 5 31.38 8.73 -23.76
N GLU A 6 30.97 8.42 -24.99
CA GLU A 6 29.55 8.32 -25.37
C GLU A 6 28.84 7.20 -24.61
N ASP A 7 29.49 6.06 -24.39
CA ASP A 7 28.94 4.95 -23.60
C ASP A 7 28.79 5.34 -22.12
N ILE A 8 29.78 6.02 -21.53
CA ILE A 8 29.70 6.55 -20.17
C ILE A 8 28.58 7.60 -20.04
N GLN A 9 28.44 8.49 -21.04
CA GLN A 9 27.40 9.51 -21.05
C GLN A 9 26.01 8.88 -21.18
N LYS A 10 25.82 7.88 -22.06
CA LYS A 10 24.57 7.11 -22.16
C LYS A 10 24.24 6.38 -20.87
N LEU A 11 25.22 5.76 -20.24
CA LEU A 11 25.04 5.02 -18.99
C LEU A 11 24.67 5.96 -17.83
N SER A 12 25.29 7.14 -17.78
CA SER A 12 24.92 8.22 -16.85
C SER A 12 23.48 8.70 -17.06
N GLN A 13 23.09 8.94 -18.31
CA GLN A 13 21.75 9.42 -18.65
C GLN A 13 20.67 8.37 -18.38
N GLN A 14 20.93 7.10 -18.70
CA GLN A 14 20.06 5.97 -18.35
C GLN A 14 19.89 5.84 -16.84
N ASN A 15 20.96 6.00 -16.06
CA ASN A 15 20.90 5.97 -14.59
C ASN A 15 20.06 7.12 -14.02
N MET A 16 20.10 8.31 -14.64
CA MET A 16 19.33 9.47 -14.20
C MET A 16 17.83 9.35 -14.52
N ASP A 17 17.48 8.94 -15.73
CA ASP A 17 16.10 8.63 -16.12
C ASP A 17 15.52 7.49 -15.27
N PHE A 18 16.38 6.56 -14.87
CA PHE A 18 16.01 5.45 -14.01
C PHE A 18 15.78 5.89 -12.56
N ALA A 19 16.68 6.71 -12.00
CA ALA A 19 16.56 7.24 -10.64
C ALA A 19 15.29 8.09 -10.48
N THR A 20 15.01 8.96 -11.45
CA THR A 20 13.79 9.79 -11.46
C THR A 20 12.51 8.96 -11.54
N LYS A 21 12.48 7.92 -12.37
CA LYS A 21 11.35 6.96 -12.42
C LYS A 21 11.16 6.22 -11.10
N SER A 22 12.24 5.70 -10.52
CA SER A 22 12.19 4.94 -9.26
C SER A 22 11.72 5.80 -8.09
N PHE A 23 12.20 7.05 -8.02
CA PHE A 23 11.72 8.02 -7.06
C PHE A 23 10.24 8.34 -7.25
N GLY A 24 9.80 8.47 -8.51
CA GLY A 24 8.39 8.68 -8.85
C GLY A 24 7.50 7.52 -8.39
N GLU A 25 7.88 6.27 -8.67
CA GLU A 25 7.12 5.08 -8.25
C GLU A 25 7.11 4.89 -6.73
N TRP A 26 8.26 5.14 -6.07
CA TRP A 26 8.33 5.16 -4.60
C TRP A 26 7.37 6.19 -4.01
N ASN A 27 7.37 7.42 -4.52
CA ASN A 27 6.48 8.48 -4.06
C ASN A 27 4.99 8.13 -4.28
N LYS A 28 4.64 7.56 -5.45
CA LYS A 28 3.27 7.07 -5.71
C LYS A 28 2.86 5.97 -4.75
N GLY A 29 3.75 5.03 -4.45
CA GLY A 29 3.48 3.96 -3.48
C GLY A 29 3.14 4.52 -2.09
N TRP A 30 3.90 5.51 -1.62
CA TRP A 30 3.60 6.20 -0.36
C TRP A 30 2.28 6.96 -0.40
N GLN A 31 1.98 7.65 -1.50
CA GLN A 31 0.69 8.31 -1.69
C GLN A 31 -0.48 7.31 -1.65
N ALA A 32 -0.31 6.14 -2.27
CA ALA A 32 -1.31 5.08 -2.23
C ALA A 32 -1.51 4.54 -0.80
N ILE A 33 -0.44 4.31 -0.04
CA ILE A 33 -0.53 3.89 1.37
C ILE A 33 -1.28 4.95 2.20
N ALA A 34 -0.96 6.24 2.01
CA ALA A 34 -1.62 7.33 2.72
C ALA A 34 -3.13 7.43 2.38
N ALA A 35 -3.48 7.24 1.09
CA ALA A 35 -4.87 7.19 0.65
C ALA A 35 -5.61 6.01 1.31
N GLU A 36 -5.00 4.82 1.34
CA GLU A 36 -5.61 3.64 1.94
C GLU A 36 -5.86 3.81 3.44
N TRP A 37 -4.93 4.43 4.18
CA TRP A 37 -5.13 4.75 5.59
C TRP A 37 -6.26 5.76 5.82
N THR A 38 -6.38 6.75 4.94
CA THR A 38 -7.46 7.73 4.97
C THR A 38 -8.81 7.05 4.77
N ASP A 39 -8.91 6.19 3.75
CA ASP A 39 -10.13 5.45 3.44
C ASP A 39 -10.49 4.47 4.56
N TYR A 40 -9.51 3.75 5.13
CA TYR A 40 -9.73 2.87 6.28
C TYR A 40 -10.27 3.63 7.50
N THR A 41 -9.66 4.77 7.82
CA THR A 41 -10.08 5.60 8.95
C THR A 41 -11.52 6.09 8.77
N LYS A 42 -11.88 6.50 7.54
CA LYS A 42 -13.24 6.93 7.22
C LYS A 42 -14.25 5.81 7.39
N ARG A 43 -13.95 4.61 6.87
CA ARG A 43 -14.80 3.42 7.07
C ARG A 43 -14.97 3.08 8.55
N ALA A 44 -13.87 3.00 9.29
CA ALA A 44 -13.90 2.69 10.72
C ALA A 44 -14.76 3.68 11.52
N PHE A 45 -14.72 4.97 11.17
CA PHE A 45 -15.57 5.99 11.77
C PHE A 45 -17.05 5.78 11.44
N GLU A 46 -17.39 5.62 10.16
CA GLU A 46 -18.76 5.37 9.71
C GLU A 46 -19.37 4.13 10.36
N GLU A 47 -18.58 3.05 10.48
CA GLU A 47 -18.99 1.82 11.14
C GLU A 47 -19.21 1.99 12.65
N GLY A 48 -18.32 2.74 13.32
CA GLY A 48 -18.44 3.06 14.73
C GLY A 48 -19.72 3.83 15.01
N THR A 49 -20.00 4.86 14.20
CA THR A 49 -21.25 5.63 14.30
C THR A 49 -22.48 4.75 14.07
N GLN A 50 -22.50 3.91 13.03
CA GLN A 50 -23.62 2.99 12.80
C GLN A 50 -23.84 2.02 13.97
N THR A 51 -22.76 1.50 14.54
CA THR A 51 -22.84 0.56 15.68
C THR A 51 -23.38 1.27 16.91
N PHE A 52 -22.92 2.50 17.16
CA PHE A 52 -23.40 3.33 18.24
C PHE A 52 -24.90 3.64 18.11
N GLU A 53 -25.36 4.02 16.92
CA GLU A 53 -26.80 4.24 16.66
C GLU A 53 -27.63 2.97 16.93
N LYS A 54 -27.14 1.80 16.51
CA LYS A 54 -27.80 0.52 16.78
C LYS A 54 -27.84 0.21 18.28
N LEU A 55 -26.75 0.48 19.01
CA LEU A 55 -26.69 0.29 20.47
C LEU A 55 -27.69 1.20 21.19
N LEU A 56 -27.82 2.47 20.78
CA LEU A 56 -28.83 3.38 21.34
C LEU A 56 -30.26 2.91 21.07
N ALA A 57 -30.49 2.23 19.96
CA ALA A 57 -31.79 1.66 19.60
C ALA A 57 -32.06 0.28 20.22
N ALA A 58 -31.10 -0.30 20.95
CA ALA A 58 -31.23 -1.64 21.54
C ALA A 58 -32.28 -1.65 22.66
N LYS A 59 -33.16 -2.66 22.64
CA LYS A 59 -34.28 -2.81 23.58
C LYS A 59 -33.97 -3.75 24.74
N SER A 60 -32.83 -4.45 24.69
CA SER A 60 -32.38 -5.40 25.70
C SER A 60 -30.86 -5.49 25.74
N ALA A 61 -30.34 -6.00 26.86
CA ALA A 61 -28.91 -6.28 27.01
C ALA A 61 -28.41 -7.37 26.04
N GLU A 62 -29.26 -8.37 25.74
CA GLU A 62 -28.95 -9.42 24.77
C GLU A 62 -28.78 -8.85 23.35
N GLN A 63 -29.68 -7.95 22.93
CA GLN A 63 -29.56 -7.28 21.64
C GLN A 63 -28.30 -6.38 21.58
N ALA A 64 -28.00 -5.65 22.66
CA ALA A 64 -26.78 -4.84 22.74
C ALA A 64 -25.51 -5.70 22.65
N PHE A 65 -25.50 -6.87 23.31
CA PHE A 65 -24.40 -7.82 23.23
C PHE A 65 -24.21 -8.39 21.82
N GLU A 66 -25.30 -8.74 21.13
CA GLU A 66 -25.25 -9.21 19.74
C GLU A 66 -24.67 -8.13 18.81
N ILE A 67 -25.12 -6.88 18.94
CA ILE A 67 -24.60 -5.73 18.17
C ILE A 67 -23.09 -5.55 18.42
N GLN A 68 -22.68 -5.50 19.69
CA GLN A 68 -21.28 -5.29 20.07
C GLN A 68 -20.38 -6.45 19.64
N SER A 69 -20.84 -7.69 19.76
CA SER A 69 -20.08 -8.89 19.35
C SER A 69 -19.89 -8.95 17.83
N THR A 70 -20.93 -8.61 17.07
CA THR A 70 -20.88 -8.53 15.62
C THR A 70 -19.91 -7.44 15.16
N PHE A 71 -19.98 -6.27 15.79
CA PHE A 71 -19.03 -5.19 15.54
C PHE A 71 -17.59 -5.62 15.83
N ALA A 72 -17.34 -6.21 16.99
CA ALA A 72 -16.00 -6.66 17.37
C ALA A 72 -15.41 -7.66 16.37
N LYS A 73 -16.21 -8.64 15.92
CA LYS A 73 -15.78 -9.60 14.90
C LYS A 73 -15.45 -8.90 13.58
N ARG A 74 -16.34 -8.04 13.10
CA ARG A 74 -16.14 -7.33 11.84
C ARG A 74 -14.92 -6.40 11.89
N SER A 75 -14.77 -5.62 12.96
CA SER A 75 -13.60 -4.75 13.15
C SER A 75 -12.28 -5.53 13.16
N TYR A 76 -12.27 -6.73 13.72
CA TYR A 76 -11.10 -7.61 13.66
C TYR A 76 -10.79 -8.06 12.23
N ASP A 77 -11.80 -8.58 11.52
CA ASP A 77 -11.65 -9.06 10.14
C ASP A 77 -11.17 -7.94 9.20
N GLU A 78 -11.75 -6.74 9.33
CA GLU A 78 -11.37 -5.55 8.55
C GLU A 78 -9.97 -5.05 8.86
N TYR A 79 -9.59 -5.03 10.13
CA TYR A 79 -8.23 -4.65 10.53
C TYR A 79 -7.19 -5.62 9.96
N MET A 80 -7.44 -6.93 10.04
CA MET A 80 -6.54 -7.92 9.44
C MET A 80 -6.45 -7.77 7.92
N ALA A 81 -7.57 -7.51 7.24
CA ALA A 81 -7.58 -7.23 5.81
C ALA A 81 -6.75 -5.97 5.48
N GLN A 82 -6.87 -4.91 6.28
CA GLN A 82 -6.10 -3.67 6.12
C GLN A 82 -4.60 -3.91 6.30
N VAL A 83 -4.20 -4.66 7.33
CA VAL A 83 -2.78 -5.02 7.56
C VAL A 83 -2.23 -5.81 6.38
N SER A 84 -2.98 -6.79 5.88
CA SER A 84 -2.58 -7.59 4.71
C SER A 84 -2.42 -6.71 3.46
N LYS A 85 -3.33 -5.76 3.25
CA LYS A 85 -3.31 -4.84 2.12
C LYS A 85 -2.09 -3.93 2.16
N VAL A 86 -1.84 -3.26 3.28
CA VAL A 86 -0.66 -2.40 3.46
C VAL A 86 0.64 -3.20 3.31
N THR A 87 0.71 -4.42 3.85
CA THR A 87 1.88 -5.30 3.68
C THR A 87 2.14 -5.63 2.20
N THR A 88 1.08 -5.90 1.44
CA THR A 88 1.17 -6.15 0.00
C THR A 88 1.69 -4.91 -0.74
N MET A 89 1.14 -3.73 -0.44
CA MET A 89 1.58 -2.46 -1.04
C MET A 89 3.06 -2.17 -0.74
N CYS A 90 3.52 -2.37 0.49
CA CYS A 90 4.94 -2.23 0.84
C CYS A 90 5.83 -3.21 0.07
N SER A 91 5.37 -4.45 -0.13
CA SER A 91 6.08 -5.46 -0.90
C SER A 91 6.17 -5.09 -2.38
N GLU A 92 5.12 -4.49 -2.94
CA GLU A 92 5.10 -3.98 -4.32
C GLU A 92 6.08 -2.81 -4.49
N ILE A 93 6.10 -1.84 -3.56
CA ILE A 93 7.08 -0.74 -3.56
C ILE A 93 8.50 -1.28 -3.55
N ALA A 94 8.79 -2.26 -2.68
CA ALA A 94 10.09 -2.91 -2.63
C ALA A 94 10.42 -3.61 -3.96
N ARG A 95 9.49 -4.38 -4.53
CA ARG A 95 9.69 -5.04 -5.83
C ARG A 95 10.00 -4.04 -6.95
N GLU A 96 9.27 -2.93 -7.03
CA GLU A 96 9.53 -1.88 -8.02
C GLU A 96 10.93 -1.28 -7.85
N ALA A 97 11.41 -1.12 -6.61
CA ALA A 97 12.77 -0.68 -6.33
C ALA A 97 13.85 -1.71 -6.72
N TYR A 98 13.53 -3.01 -6.75
CA TYR A 98 14.47 -4.11 -7.07
C TYR A 98 14.48 -4.60 -8.52
N LYS A 99 13.44 -4.31 -9.32
CA LYS A 99 13.42 -4.48 -10.80
C LYS A 99 14.69 -4.02 -11.57
N PRO A 100 15.44 -2.98 -11.15
CA PRO A 100 16.63 -2.53 -11.88
C PRO A 100 17.77 -3.53 -11.77
N LEU A 101 17.93 -4.17 -10.61
CA LEU A 101 18.95 -5.21 -10.40
C LEU A 101 18.66 -6.44 -11.26
N GLU A 102 17.38 -6.80 -11.42
CA GLU A 102 16.96 -7.89 -12.30
C GLU A 102 17.29 -7.61 -13.78
N ARG A 103 17.19 -6.35 -14.23
CA ARG A 103 17.56 -5.95 -15.60
C ARG A 103 19.07 -5.93 -15.84
N VAL A 104 19.86 -5.64 -14.82
CA VAL A 104 21.33 -5.66 -14.90
C VAL A 104 21.87 -7.09 -14.80
N LEU A 105 21.23 -7.95 -14.01
CA LEU A 105 21.63 -9.34 -13.80
C LEU A 105 21.06 -10.33 -14.81
N SER A 106 19.99 -9.99 -15.54
CA SER A 106 19.55 -10.78 -16.69
C SER A 106 20.61 -10.68 -17.79
N PRO A 107 21.35 -11.76 -18.09
CA PRO A 107 22.36 -11.73 -19.13
C PRO A 107 21.66 -11.41 -20.44
N ARG A 108 22.22 -10.48 -21.22
CA ARG A 108 21.87 -10.32 -22.64
C ARG A 108 22.05 -11.68 -23.32
N SER A 109 20.96 -12.41 -23.52
CA SER A 109 20.94 -13.55 -24.42
C SER A 109 20.77 -12.99 -25.83
N HIS A 110 21.91 -12.97 -26.53
CA HIS A 110 22.13 -12.68 -27.95
C HIS A 110 22.04 -11.22 -28.43
#